data_AF-A0A955Z7G0-F1
#
_entry.id   AF-A0A955Z7G0-F1
#
_cell.length_a   1.000
_cell.length_b   1.000
_cell.length_c   1.000
_cell.angle_alpha   90.00
_cell.angle_beta   90.00
_cell.angle_gamma   90.00
#
_symmetry.space_group_name_H-M   'P 1'
#
loop_
_entity.id
_entity.type
_entity.pdbx_description
1 polymer ?
#
loop_
_entity_poly.entity_id
_entity_poly.type
_entity_poly.pdbx_seq_one_letter_code
_entity_poly.pdbx_strand_id
1 'polypeptide(L)'
;MPIISSQDAPTFDIPGVRFIGLAAPSRGATENAVWRVVMQPGTPANVHRLSREEVLVAVSGSARVSIAGVESELTAGSAVIVPPDTDFALYNP
;
A
#
# COMPACT_ATOMS: atom_id res chain seq x y z
N MET A 1 19.12 13.46 4.08
CA MET A 1 18.92 13.89 2.68
C MET A 1 17.44 13.77 2.37
N PRO A 2 16.74 14.83 1.92
CA PRO A 2 15.27 14.82 1.82
C PRO A 2 14.72 14.09 0.58
N ILE A 3 15.61 13.59 -0.29
CA ILE A 3 15.25 12.85 -1.49
C ILE A 3 15.74 11.41 -1.30
N ILE A 4 14.83 10.46 -1.44
CA ILE A 4 15.10 9.03 -1.29
C ILE A 4 14.83 8.35 -2.64
N SER A 5 15.88 7.90 -3.29
CA SER A 5 15.79 7.12 -4.53
C SER A 5 15.24 5.74 -4.20
N SER A 6 14.39 5.20 -5.08
CA SER A 6 13.90 3.82 -4.94
C SER A 6 15.01 2.78 -5.05
N GLN A 7 16.15 3.13 -5.66
CA GLN A 7 17.30 2.23 -5.80
C GLN A 7 18.10 2.09 -4.49
N ASP A 8 18.03 3.11 -3.63
CA ASP A 8 18.75 3.15 -2.35
C ASP A 8 17.82 2.82 -1.16
N ALA A 9 16.54 2.63 -1.44
CA ALA A 9 15.51 2.34 -0.45
C ALA A 9 15.51 0.85 -0.06
N PRO A 10 15.33 0.52 1.24
CA PRO A 10 15.23 -0.87 1.67
C PRO A 10 13.99 -1.54 1.08
N THR A 11 14.16 -2.80 0.69
CA THR A 11 13.08 -3.66 0.20
C THR A 11 12.66 -4.66 1.26
N PHE A 12 11.36 -4.92 1.35
CA PHE A 12 10.78 -5.91 2.23
C PHE A 12 9.88 -6.83 1.41
N ASP A 13 10.11 -8.13 1.50
CA ASP A 13 9.35 -9.14 0.78
C ASP A 13 8.50 -9.94 1.76
N ILE A 14 7.23 -10.10 1.41
CA ILE A 14 6.30 -11.08 2.00
C ILE A 14 5.74 -11.94 0.86
N PRO A 15 5.11 -13.09 1.13
CA PRO A 15 4.55 -13.93 0.07
C PRO A 15 3.64 -13.13 -0.88
N GLY A 16 4.02 -13.05 -2.15
CA GLY A 16 3.28 -12.34 -3.20
C GLY A 16 3.41 -10.81 -3.22
N VAL A 17 4.06 -10.18 -2.23
CA VAL A 17 4.12 -8.71 -2.15
C VAL A 17 5.53 -8.22 -1.84
N ARG A 18 5.99 -7.22 -2.62
CA ARG A 18 7.22 -6.48 -2.35
C ARG A 18 6.92 -5.03 -2.01
N PHE A 19 7.56 -4.53 -0.96
CA PHE A 19 7.54 -3.13 -0.55
C PHE A 19 8.91 -2.51 -0.78
N ILE A 20 8.95 -1.31 -1.36
CA ILE A 20 10.14 -0.45 -1.41
C ILE A 20 9.87 0.75 -0.49
N GLY A 21 10.53 0.83 0.66
CA GLY A 21 10.25 1.85 1.67
C GLY A 21 10.87 3.20 1.32
N LEU A 22 10.08 4.19 0.94
CA LEU A 22 10.56 5.50 0.50
C LEU A 22 10.59 6.54 1.63
N ALA A 23 9.62 6.53 2.56
CA ALA A 23 9.59 7.43 3.72
C ALA A 23 9.17 6.67 4.98
N ALA A 24 9.85 6.97 6.10
CA ALA A 24 9.55 6.44 7.43
C ALA A 24 10.26 7.29 8.51
N PRO A 25 9.96 7.10 9.81
CA PRO A 25 10.64 7.81 10.91
C PRO A 25 12.17 7.73 10.88
N SER A 26 12.74 6.55 10.62
CA SER A 26 14.19 6.35 10.50
C SER A 26 14.84 7.10 9.32
N ARG A 27 14.03 7.72 8.46
CA ARG A 27 14.42 8.47 7.27
C ARG A 27 13.94 9.94 7.31
N GLY A 28 13.49 10.39 8.47
CA GLY A 28 13.15 11.80 8.73
C GLY A 28 11.68 12.18 8.52
N ALA A 29 10.81 11.25 8.15
CA ALA A 29 9.37 11.52 8.07
C ALA A 29 8.73 11.45 9.46
N THR A 30 7.93 12.44 9.84
CA THR A 30 7.36 12.54 11.20
C THR A 30 5.89 12.14 11.27
N GLU A 31 5.15 12.28 10.17
CA GLU A 31 3.70 12.05 10.13
C GLU A 31 3.31 10.93 9.18
N ASN A 32 3.99 10.85 8.03
CA ASN A 32 3.63 9.95 6.95
C ASN A 32 4.72 8.91 6.68
N ALA A 33 4.29 7.74 6.21
CA ALA A 33 5.15 6.76 5.59
C ALA A 33 4.77 6.62 4.11
N VAL A 34 5.75 6.32 3.27
CA VAL A 34 5.53 6.13 1.83
C VAL A 34 6.31 4.92 1.40
N TRP A 35 5.70 4.09 0.58
CA TRP A 35 6.34 2.95 -0.04
C TRP A 35 5.76 2.70 -1.43
N ARG A 36 6.52 1.99 -2.26
CA ARG A 36 5.99 1.41 -3.50
C ARG A 36 5.69 -0.07 -3.25
N VAL A 37 4.45 -0.47 -3.49
CA VAL A 37 4.03 -1.88 -3.42
C VAL A 37 3.98 -2.49 -4.81
N VAL A 38 4.44 -3.72 -4.96
CA VAL A 38 4.17 -4.57 -6.11
C VAL A 38 3.57 -5.87 -5.61
N MET A 39 2.33 -6.16 -6.02
CA MET A 39 1.61 -7.39 -5.69
C MET A 39 1.62 -8.31 -6.90
N GLN A 40 1.95 -9.59 -6.70
CA GLN A 40 1.84 -10.62 -7.73
C GLN A 40 0.37 -11.01 -7.94
N PRO A 41 -0.01 -11.46 -9.15
CA PRO A 41 -1.32 -12.06 -9.38
C PRO A 41 -1.60 -13.22 -8.41
N GLY A 42 -2.85 -13.38 -8.01
CA GLY A 42 -3.29 -14.39 -7.04
C GLY A 42 -2.83 -14.15 -5.60
N THR A 43 -2.27 -12.98 -5.27
CA THR A 43 -1.88 -12.65 -3.89
C THR A 43 -3.13 -12.60 -3.00
N PRO A 44 -3.25 -13.43 -1.94
CA PRO A 44 -4.44 -13.46 -1.09
C PRO A 44 -4.73 -12.11 -0.42
N ALA A 45 -6.02 -11.79 -0.27
CA ALA A 45 -6.45 -10.68 0.58
C ALA A 45 -6.24 -11.03 2.05
N ASN A 46 -5.43 -10.22 2.75
CA ASN A 46 -5.34 -10.25 4.21
C ASN A 46 -6.12 -9.06 4.77
N VAL A 47 -7.19 -9.33 5.51
CA VAL A 47 -7.96 -8.29 6.19
C VAL A 47 -7.15 -7.76 7.36
N HIS A 48 -6.97 -6.44 7.42
CA HIS A 48 -6.25 -5.76 8.48
C HIS A 48 -6.81 -4.34 8.71
N ARG A 49 -6.30 -3.68 9.75
CA ARG A 49 -6.67 -2.30 10.12
C ARG A 49 -5.41 -1.49 10.37
N LEU A 50 -5.45 -0.22 9.98
CA LEU A 50 -4.40 0.74 10.24
C LEU A 50 -4.83 1.68 11.36
N SER A 51 -3.92 2.07 12.25
CA SER A 51 -4.21 3.03 13.33
C SER A 51 -4.22 4.49 12.86
N ARG A 52 -3.97 4.72 11.57
CA ARG A 52 -3.94 6.01 10.89
C ARG A 52 -4.56 5.84 9.50
N GLU A 53 -4.91 6.95 8.87
CA GLU A 53 -5.38 6.95 7.48
C GLU A 53 -4.29 6.41 6.56
N GLU A 54 -4.69 5.60 5.58
CA GLU A 54 -3.82 5.13 4.51
C GLU A 54 -4.38 5.54 3.15
N VAL A 55 -3.52 6.07 2.30
CA VAL A 55 -3.86 6.39 0.91
C VAL A 55 -2.99 5.57 -0.01
N LEU A 56 -3.62 4.80 -0.89
CA LEU A 56 -2.95 4.01 -1.92
C LEU A 56 -3.34 4.54 -3.29
N VAL A 57 -2.34 4.90 -4.09
CA VAL A 57 -2.52 5.29 -5.49
C VAL A 57 -2.15 4.10 -6.36
N ALA A 58 -3.08 3.65 -7.19
CA ALA A 58 -2.81 2.62 -8.18
C ALA A 58 -1.99 3.21 -9.33
N VAL A 59 -0.76 2.74 -9.49
CA VAL A 59 0.16 3.22 -10.53
C VAL A 59 -0.02 2.45 -11.84
N SER A 60 -0.30 1.15 -11.77
CA SER A 60 -0.42 0.27 -12.93
C SER A 60 -1.24 -0.97 -12.56
N GLY A 61 -1.88 -1.59 -13.56
CA GLY A 61 -2.71 -2.78 -13.36
C GLY A 61 -4.04 -2.45 -12.67
N SER A 62 -4.64 -3.47 -12.05
CA SER A 62 -5.83 -3.34 -11.23
C SER A 62 -5.77 -4.28 -10.03
N ALA A 63 -6.60 -4.00 -9.03
CA ALA A 63 -6.79 -4.80 -7.85
C ALA A 63 -8.25 -4.71 -7.40
N ARG A 64 -8.69 -5.65 -6.56
CA ARG A 64 -9.94 -5.54 -5.81
C ARG A 64 -9.62 -5.04 -4.41
N VAL A 65 -10.30 -3.97 -3.99
CA VAL A 65 -10.21 -3.43 -2.65
C VAL A 65 -11.49 -3.72 -1.90
N SER A 66 -11.38 -4.05 -0.61
CA SER A 66 -12.51 -4.14 0.32
C SER A 66 -12.28 -3.15 1.46
N ILE A 67 -13.26 -2.29 1.73
CA ILE A 67 -13.28 -1.36 2.87
C ILE A 67 -14.59 -1.52 3.62
N ALA A 68 -14.52 -1.86 4.91
CA ALA A 68 -15.70 -2.12 5.74
C ALA A 68 -16.68 -3.14 5.10
N GLY A 69 -16.14 -4.12 4.37
CA GLY A 69 -16.93 -5.14 3.66
C GLY A 69 -17.49 -4.70 2.30
N VAL A 70 -17.28 -3.46 1.88
CA VAL A 70 -17.68 -2.97 0.55
C VAL A 70 -16.54 -3.18 -0.43
N GLU A 71 -16.79 -3.96 -1.48
CA GLU A 71 -15.80 -4.22 -2.52
C GLU A 71 -15.86 -3.19 -3.65
N SER A 72 -14.71 -2.83 -4.19
CA SER A 72 -14.58 -1.95 -5.36
C SER A 72 -13.37 -2.36 -6.20
N GLU A 73 -13.38 -2.01 -7.47
CA GLU A 73 -12.21 -2.14 -8.33
C GLU A 73 -11.31 -0.92 -8.15
N LEU A 74 -10.02 -1.16 -7.99
CA LEU A 74 -8.99 -0.13 -7.99
C LEU A 74 -8.16 -0.28 -9.27
N THR A 75 -8.22 0.71 -10.14
CA THR A 75 -7.51 0.73 -11.43
C THR A 75 -6.44 1.82 -11.45
N ALA A 76 -5.44 1.67 -12.32
CA ALA A 76 -4.37 2.64 -12.50
C ALA A 76 -4.91 4.08 -12.68
N GLY A 77 -4.30 5.03 -11.96
CA GLY A 77 -4.72 6.44 -11.92
C GLY A 77 -5.73 6.76 -10.81
N SER A 78 -6.31 5.76 -10.17
CA SER A 78 -7.23 5.94 -9.03
C SER A 78 -6.50 5.90 -7.70
N ALA A 79 -7.13 6.47 -6.67
CA ALA A 79 -6.69 6.36 -5.29
C ALA A 79 -7.79 5.72 -4.44
N VAL A 80 -7.37 4.98 -3.40
CA VAL A 80 -8.25 4.58 -2.31
C VAL A 80 -7.77 5.23 -1.01
N ILE A 81 -8.73 5.69 -0.22
CA ILE A 81 -8.52 6.32 1.09
C ILE A 81 -9.14 5.38 2.13
N VAL A 82 -8.32 4.85 3.02
CA VAL A 82 -8.70 3.92 4.07
C VAL A 82 -8.72 4.69 5.39
N PRO A 83 -9.88 4.87 6.05
CA PRO A 83 -9.94 5.51 7.35
C PRO A 83 -9.22 4.67 8.42
N PRO A 84 -8.73 5.30 9.50
CA PRO A 84 -8.22 4.57 10.66
C PRO A 84 -9.24 3.54 11.18
N ASP A 85 -8.72 2.47 11.78
CA ASP A 85 -9.48 1.43 12.48
C ASP A 85 -10.58 0.75 11.64
N THR A 86 -10.47 0.83 10.30
CA THR A 86 -11.42 0.26 9.35
C THR A 86 -10.86 -1.02 8.72
N ASP A 87 -11.69 -2.05 8.60
CA ASP A 87 -11.31 -3.29 7.91
C ASP A 87 -10.99 -3.00 6.46
N PHE A 88 -9.76 -3.32 6.07
CA PHE A 88 -9.21 -3.11 4.74
C PHE A 88 -8.53 -4.39 4.23
N ALA A 89 -8.75 -4.68 2.95
CA ALA A 89 -8.02 -5.72 2.24
C ALA A 89 -7.81 -5.33 0.78
N LEU A 90 -6.69 -5.77 0.22
CA LEU A 90 -6.35 -5.62 -1.19
C LEU A 90 -6.05 -7.00 -1.78
N TYR A 91 -6.61 -7.28 -2.95
CA TYR A 91 -6.45 -8.54 -3.67
C TYR A 91 -6.04 -8.25 -5.11
N ASN A 92 -4.96 -8.86 -5.59
CA ASN A 92 -4.60 -8.83 -6.99
C ASN A 92 -5.04 -10.16 -7.63
N PRO A 93 -6.10 -10.19 -8.45
CA PRO A 93 -6.60 -11.42 -9.07
C PRO A 93 -5.55 -12.15 -9.92
#